data_AF-A0A5K0XDN5-F1
#
_entry.id   AF-A0A5K0XDN5-F1
#
_cell.length_a   1.000
_cell.length_b   1.000
_cell.length_c   1.000
_cell.angle_alpha   90.00
_cell.angle_beta   90.00
_cell.angle_gamma   90.00
#
_symmetry.space_group_name_H-M   'P 1'
#
loop_
_entity.id
_entity.type
_entity.pdbx_description
1 polymer ?
#
loop_
_entity_poly.entity_id
_entity_poly.type
_entity_poly.pdbx_seq_one_letter_code
_entity_poly.pdbx_strand_id
1 'polypeptide(L)'
;GLKGFVESVVNRTAANIQRIVQMGVRKVAVVALQPVGCLPTNTLRTSYTACDDASNRYVGFHNAALRAAVDAINARLGRPSQVAILDLYGAFLSALQ
;
A
#
# COMPACT_ATOMS: atom_id res chain seq x y z
N GLY A 1 1.68 -8.41 -17.06
CA GLY A 1 2.97 -8.40 -16.32
C GLY A 1 2.79 -7.80 -14.94
N LEU A 2 3.83 -7.82 -14.10
CA LEU A 2 3.73 -7.45 -12.67
C LEU A 2 3.21 -6.02 -12.43
N LYS A 3 3.62 -5.03 -13.26
CA LYS A 3 3.10 -3.65 -13.17
C LYS A 3 1.57 -3.58 -13.26
N GLY A 4 0.98 -4.24 -14.27
CA GLY A 4 -0.48 -4.28 -14.45
C GLY A 4 -1.19 -5.04 -13.33
N PHE A 5 -0.53 -6.05 -12.74
CA PHE A 5 -1.06 -6.70 -11.54
C PHE A 5 -1.10 -5.74 -10.34
N VAL A 6 -0.02 -4.98 -10.09
CA VAL A 6 0.01 -3.96 -9.03
C VAL A 6 -1.08 -2.91 -9.21
N GLU A 7 -1.28 -2.41 -10.43
CA GLU A 7 -2.38 -1.49 -10.75
C GLU A 7 -3.75 -2.12 -10.45
N SER A 8 -3.96 -3.39 -10.82
CA SER A 8 -5.19 -4.11 -10.52
C SER A 8 -5.45 -4.24 -9.01
N VAL A 9 -4.40 -4.49 -8.22
CA VAL A 9 -4.49 -4.56 -6.75
C VAL A 9 -4.93 -3.22 -6.17
N VAL A 10 -4.32 -2.11 -6.60
CA VAL A 10 -4.70 -0.76 -6.14
C VAL A 10 -6.14 -0.44 -6.53
N ASN A 11 -6.54 -0.71 -7.78
CA ASN A 11 -7.89 -0.44 -8.25
C ASN A 11 -8.95 -1.23 -7.47
N ARG A 12 -8.70 -2.52 -7.21
CA ARG A 12 -9.60 -3.36 -6.39
C ARG A 12 -9.65 -2.89 -4.95
N THR A 13 -8.52 -2.48 -4.38
CA THR A 13 -8.45 -1.93 -3.01
C THR A 13 -9.26 -0.64 -2.91
N ALA A 14 -9.12 0.28 -3.86
CA ALA A 14 -9.90 1.51 -3.91
C ALA A 14 -11.41 1.25 -4.03
N ALA A 15 -11.82 0.32 -4.89
CA ALA A 15 -13.23 -0.09 -5.02
C ALA A 15 -13.79 -0.68 -3.71
N ASN A 16 -13.00 -1.51 -3.01
CA ASN A 16 -13.39 -2.06 -1.72
C ASN A 16 -13.52 -0.98 -0.64
N ILE A 17 -12.62 0.00 -0.59
CA ILE A 17 -12.72 1.15 0.31
C ILE A 17 -14.00 1.94 0.05
N GLN A 18 -14.30 2.25 -1.22
CA GLN A 18 -15.53 2.95 -1.59
C GLN A 18 -16.78 2.18 -1.15
N ARG A 19 -16.81 0.87 -1.37
CA ARG A 19 -17.91 0.00 -0.92
C ARG A 19 -18.08 0.05 0.60
N ILE A 20 -16.99 -0.04 1.36
CA ILE A 20 -17.00 0.04 2.82
C ILE A 20 -17.58 1.37 3.30
N VAL A 21 -17.18 2.48 2.68
CA VAL A 21 -17.72 3.81 2.99
C VAL A 21 -19.21 3.92 2.64
N GLN A 22 -19.64 3.38 1.50
CA GLN A 22 -21.05 3.34 1.10
C GLN A 22 -21.93 2.50 2.06
N MET A 23 -21.34 1.52 2.76
CA MET A 23 -22.02 0.78 3.83
C MET A 23 -22.12 1.55 5.16
N GLY A 24 -21.70 2.82 5.20
CA GLY A 24 -21.82 3.69 6.37
C GLY A 24 -20.58 3.76 7.27
N VAL A 25 -19.49 3.06 6.93
CA VAL A 25 -18.22 3.18 7.66
C VAL A 25 -17.61 4.56 7.41
N ARG A 26 -17.46 5.34 8.48
CA ARG A 26 -16.97 6.72 8.40
C ARG A 26 -15.45 6.81 8.39
N LYS A 27 -14.74 5.91 9.06
CA LYS A 27 -13.27 5.97 9.17
C LYS A 27 -12.67 4.64 8.74
N VAL A 28 -11.75 4.68 7.78
CA VAL A 28 -11.05 3.50 7.27
C VAL A 28 -9.55 3.72 7.37
N ALA A 29 -8.82 2.74 7.88
CA ALA A 29 -7.36 2.70 7.79
C ALA A 29 -6.99 1.60 6.78
N VAL A 30 -6.22 1.95 5.76
CA VAL A 30 -5.67 1.01 4.77
C VAL A 30 -4.16 0.96 4.91
N VAL A 31 -3.58 -0.23 4.83
CA VAL A 31 -2.12 -0.40 4.94
C VAL A 31 -1.45 -0.18 3.58
N ALA A 32 -0.39 0.62 3.56
CA ALA A 32 0.59 0.58 2.47
C ALA A 32 1.40 -0.72 2.59
N LEU A 33 1.99 -1.18 1.48
CA LEU A 33 2.87 -2.36 1.51
C LEU A 33 4.15 -2.04 2.29
N GLN A 34 4.51 -2.95 3.18
CA GLN A 34 5.84 -3.03 3.80
C GLN A 34 6.92 -3.27 2.72
N PRO A 35 8.23 -3.14 3.03
CA PRO A 35 9.28 -3.40 2.04
C PRO A 35 9.34 -4.90 1.72
N VAL A 36 8.53 -5.35 0.76
CA VAL A 36 8.38 -6.76 0.38
C VAL A 36 9.72 -7.38 0.00
N GLY A 37 10.61 -6.62 -0.63
CA GLY A 37 11.96 -7.08 -0.98
C GLY A 37 12.82 -7.46 0.24
N CYS A 38 12.47 -6.99 1.44
CA CYS A 38 13.16 -7.32 2.68
C CYS A 38 12.55 -8.53 3.42
N LEU A 39 11.48 -9.14 2.90
CA LEU A 39 10.91 -10.35 3.51
C LEU A 39 11.88 -11.54 3.32
N PRO A 40 11.95 -12.50 4.28
CA PRO A 40 12.89 -13.63 4.20
C PRO A 40 12.82 -14.41 2.89
N THR A 41 11.64 -14.53 2.29
CA THR A 41 11.43 -15.22 1.00
C THR A 41 12.03 -14.48 -0.19
N ASN A 42 12.18 -13.15 -0.12
CA ASN A 42 12.80 -12.33 -1.17
C ASN A 42 14.31 -12.19 -0.96
N THR A 43 14.75 -12.00 0.29
CA THR A 43 16.18 -11.90 0.63
C THR A 43 16.92 -13.22 0.44
N LEU A 44 16.22 -14.35 0.28
CA LEU A 44 16.81 -15.60 -0.23
C LEU A 44 17.64 -15.38 -1.51
N ARG A 45 17.19 -14.49 -2.40
CA ARG A 45 17.88 -14.17 -3.67
C ARG A 45 19.22 -13.47 -3.48
N THR A 46 19.43 -12.88 -2.30
CA THR A 46 20.61 -12.09 -1.91
C THR A 46 21.36 -12.75 -0.76
N SER A 47 21.13 -14.03 -0.48
CA SER A 47 21.70 -14.76 0.67
C SER A 47 21.48 -14.07 2.01
N TYR A 48 20.31 -13.43 2.18
CA TYR A 48 19.91 -12.69 3.38
C TYR A 48 20.77 -11.46 3.71
N THR A 49 21.61 -10.99 2.78
CA THR A 49 22.51 -9.85 3.03
C THR A 49 21.94 -8.50 2.63
N ALA A 50 20.93 -8.47 1.76
CA ALA A 50 20.32 -7.24 1.26
C ALA A 50 18.84 -7.47 0.88
N CYS A 51 18.05 -6.40 0.83
CA CYS A 51 16.70 -6.47 0.27
C CYS A 51 16.73 -6.64 -1.26
N ASP A 52 15.70 -7.25 -1.82
CA ASP A 52 15.48 -7.25 -3.27
C ASP A 52 14.91 -5.90 -3.75
N ASP A 53 15.79 -5.07 -4.31
CA ASP A 53 15.46 -3.75 -4.82
C ASP A 53 14.44 -3.77 -5.94
N ALA A 54 14.43 -4.82 -6.77
CA ALA A 54 13.46 -4.93 -7.87
C ALA A 54 12.04 -5.04 -7.32
N SER A 55 11.83 -5.89 -6.30
CA SER A 55 10.56 -5.99 -5.58
C SER A 55 10.20 -4.69 -4.88
N ASN A 56 11.15 -4.02 -4.23
CA ASN A 56 10.90 -2.75 -3.54
C ASN A 56 10.52 -1.60 -4.48
N ARG A 57 10.99 -1.59 -5.75
CA ARG A 57 10.52 -0.63 -6.76
C ARG A 57 9.02 -0.81 -7.06
N TYR A 58 8.53 -2.05 -7.15
CA TYR A 58 7.11 -2.31 -7.32
C TYR A 58 6.28 -1.95 -6.08
N VAL A 59 6.84 -2.13 -4.88
CA VAL A 59 6.24 -1.66 -3.63
C VAL A 59 6.11 -0.13 -3.62
N GLY A 60 7.17 0.59 -4.01
CA GLY A 60 7.13 2.05 -4.12
C GLY A 60 6.06 2.51 -5.11
N PHE A 61 5.99 1.86 -6.29
CA PHE A 61 4.94 2.13 -7.28
C PHE A 61 3.53 1.85 -6.73
N HIS A 62 3.32 0.72 -6.05
CA HIS A 62 2.05 0.40 -5.38
C HIS A 62 1.65 1.47 -4.36
N ASN A 63 2.57 1.84 -3.47
CA ASN A 63 2.28 2.74 -2.36
C ASN A 63 1.98 4.16 -2.84
N ALA A 64 2.67 4.63 -3.89
CA ALA A 64 2.37 5.89 -4.54
C ALA A 64 0.98 5.88 -5.21
N ALA A 65 0.64 4.80 -5.93
CA ALA A 65 -0.66 4.65 -6.57
C ALA A 65 -1.81 4.53 -5.53
N LEU A 66 -1.59 3.80 -4.44
CA LEU A 66 -2.55 3.71 -3.32
C LEU A 66 -2.80 5.08 -2.69
N ARG A 67 -1.73 5.88 -2.47
CA ARG A 67 -1.85 7.26 -1.98
C ARG A 67 -2.74 8.10 -2.87
N ALA A 68 -2.46 8.12 -4.17
CA ALA A 68 -3.25 8.88 -5.14
C ALA A 68 -4.72 8.43 -5.16
N ALA A 69 -4.99 7.13 -5.07
CA ALA A 69 -6.35 6.60 -5.02
C ALA A 69 -7.09 7.01 -3.73
N VAL A 70 -6.43 6.95 -2.57
CA VAL A 70 -6.98 7.38 -1.28
C VAL A 70 -7.25 8.89 -1.26
N ASP A 71 -6.34 9.70 -1.80
CA ASP A 71 -6.52 11.15 -1.90
C ASP A 71 -7.72 11.50 -2.79
N ALA A 72 -7.87 10.82 -3.93
CA ALA A 72 -9.03 10.98 -4.81
C ALA A 72 -10.36 10.54 -4.16
N ILE A 73 -10.34 9.50 -3.32
CA ILE A 73 -11.52 9.09 -2.53
C ILE A 73 -11.83 10.18 -1.49
N ASN A 74 -10.86 10.59 -0.70
CA ASN A 74 -11.02 11.59 0.36
C ASN A 74 -11.51 12.94 -0.17
N ALA A 75 -11.09 13.35 -1.37
CA ALA A 75 -11.58 14.57 -2.02
C ALA A 75 -13.10 14.57 -2.27
N ARG A 76 -13.73 13.39 -2.30
CA ARG A 76 -15.18 13.21 -2.47
C ARG A 76 -15.91 12.92 -1.16
N LEU A 77 -15.18 12.67 -0.07
CA LEU A 77 -15.77 12.39 1.23
C LEU A 77 -16.08 13.70 1.99
N GLY A 78 -17.29 13.82 2.49
CA GLY A 78 -17.65 14.85 3.47
C GLY A 78 -17.14 14.48 4.87
N ARG A 79 -16.88 15.50 5.71
CA ARG A 79 -16.58 15.26 7.14
C ARG A 79 -17.80 14.65 7.84
N PRO A 80 -17.61 13.71 8.81
CA PRO A 80 -16.35 13.28 9.41
C PRO A 80 -15.67 12.10 8.70
N SER A 81 -16.10 11.74 7.48
CA SER A 81 -15.59 10.56 6.80
C SER A 81 -14.15 10.76 6.31
N GLN A 82 -13.29 9.77 6.52
CA GLN A 82 -11.88 9.84 6.13
C GLN A 82 -11.26 8.46 5.96
N VAL A 83 -10.41 8.32 4.94
CA VAL A 83 -9.52 7.18 4.74
C VAL A 83 -8.10 7.60 5.08
N ALA A 84 -7.44 6.88 5.98
CA ALA A 84 -6.04 7.07 6.33
C ALA A 84 -5.20 5.92 5.77
N ILE A 85 -3.97 6.22 5.37
CA ILE A 85 -2.99 5.19 5.02
C ILE A 85 -2.04 5.00 6.19
N LEU A 86 -1.86 3.74 6.60
CA LEU A 86 -0.84 3.31 7.53
C LEU A 86 0.44 3.00 6.75
N ASP A 87 1.50 3.78 7.00
CA ASP A 87 2.79 3.62 6.31
C ASP A 87 3.60 2.47 6.92
N LEU A 88 3.29 1.25 6.49
CA LEU A 88 4.09 0.09 6.88
C LEU A 88 5.47 0.09 6.23
N TYR A 89 5.67 0.77 5.11
CA TYR A 89 6.99 0.82 4.47
C TYR A 89 8.00 1.52 5.38
N GLY A 90 7.67 2.75 5.80
CA GLY A 90 8.50 3.52 6.73
C GLY A 90 8.61 2.86 8.10
N ALA A 91 7.52 2.33 8.64
CA ALA A 91 7.52 1.68 9.96
C ALA A 91 8.46 0.47 10.02
N PHE A 92 8.42 -0.42 9.01
CA PHE A 92 9.29 -1.59 8.98
C PHE A 92 10.76 -1.23 8.75
N LEU A 93 11.04 -0.26 7.85
CA LEU A 93 12.42 0.18 7.65
C LEU A 93 13.01 0.82 8.91
N SER A 94 12.22 1.59 9.66
CA SER A 94 12.67 2.19 10.92
C SER A 94 13.00 1.16 12.00
N ALA A 95 12.29 0.02 12.01
CA ALA A 95 12.53 -1.07 12.96
C ALA A 95 13.72 -1.99 12.57
N LEU A 96 14.17 -1.91 11.31
CA LEU A 96 15.33 -2.66 10.80
C LEU A 96 16.65 -1.88 10.92
N GLN A 97 16.59 -0.59 11.25
CA GLN A 97 17.74 0.28 11.55
C GLN A 97 18.13 0.16 13.02
#